data_AF-A0A7H8HUY3-F1
#
_entry.id   AF-A0A7H8HUY3-F1
#
_cell.length_a   1.000
_cell.length_b   1.000
_cell.length_c   1.000
_cell.angle_alpha   90.00
_cell.angle_beta   90.00
_cell.angle_gamma   90.00
#
_symmetry.space_group_name_H-M   'P 1'
#
loop_
_entity.id
_entity.type
_entity.pdbx_description
1 polymer ?
#
loop_
_entity_poly.entity_id
_entity_poly.type
_entity_poly.pdbx_seq_one_letter_code
_entity_poly.pdbx_strand_id
1 'polypeptide(L)' 'MPGPVKPLGNAWLLAAARSALDCGDLAEIRRSTRNPLTLERFWANLTGAWHRTLVTVPADPFAAERKFCGGP' A
#
# COMPACT_ATOMS: atom_id res chain seq x y z
N MET A 1 -20.33 -1.19 26.74
CA MET A 1 -20.50 -2.39 25.88
C MET A 1 -20.22 -1.95 24.45
N PRO A 2 -19.33 -2.60 23.68
CA PRO A 2 -19.19 -2.28 22.27
C PRO A 2 -20.52 -2.58 21.57
N GLY A 3 -21.02 -1.62 20.78
CA GLY A 3 -22.29 -1.71 20.07
C GLY A 3 -22.27 -2.77 18.96
N PRO A 4 -23.41 -3.01 18.30
CA PRO A 4 -23.54 -4.07 17.29
C PRO A 4 -22.57 -3.84 16.12
N VAL A 5 -21.67 -4.81 15.90
CA VAL A 5 -20.77 -4.82 14.76
C VAL A 5 -21.60 -5.14 13.51
N LYS A 6 -21.68 -4.20 12.56
CA LYS A 6 -22.36 -4.34 11.26
C LYS A 6 -21.73 -5.51 10.46
N PRO A 7 -22.52 -6.31 9.71
CA PRO A 7 -22.02 -7.52 9.05
C PRO A 7 -20.87 -7.24 8.06
N LEU A 8 -19.90 -8.17 8.05
CA LEU A 8 -18.60 -8.17 7.38
C LEU A 8 -18.68 -8.34 5.85
N GLY A 9 -19.58 -7.63 5.16
CA GLY A 9 -19.68 -7.69 3.69
C GLY A 9 -18.40 -7.23 2.96
N ASN A 10 -17.48 -6.57 3.67
CA ASN A 10 -16.25 -5.98 3.14
C ASN A 10 -14.96 -6.57 3.73
N ALA A 11 -15.02 -7.65 4.53
CA ALA A 11 -13.82 -8.20 5.17
C ALA A 11 -12.77 -8.68 4.14
N TRP A 12 -13.23 -9.34 3.07
CA TRP A 12 -12.36 -9.80 1.98
C TRP A 12 -11.81 -8.64 1.14
N LEU A 13 -12.63 -7.62 0.86
CA LEU A 13 -12.17 -6.39 0.19
C LEU A 13 -11.09 -5.68 1.02
N LEU A 14 -11.29 -5.61 2.33
CA LEU A 14 -10.35 -5.00 3.26
C LEU A 14 -9.07 -5.83 3.40
N ALA A 15 -9.17 -7.16 3.39
CA ALA A 15 -8.02 -8.06 3.39
C ALA A 15 -7.18 -7.87 2.12
N ALA A 16 -7.80 -7.88 0.93
CA ALA A 16 -7.12 -7.65 -0.34
C ALA A 16 -6.48 -6.26 -0.42
N ALA A 17 -7.19 -5.22 0.05
CA ALA A 17 -6.64 -3.87 0.12
C ALA A 17 -5.41 -3.80 1.04
N ARG A 18 -5.45 -4.46 2.20
CA ARG A 18 -4.31 -4.53 3.12
C ARG A 18 -3.15 -5.31 2.50
N SER A 19 -3.42 -6.42 1.84
CA SER A 19 -2.39 -7.20 1.15
C SER A 19 -1.68 -6.36 0.08
N ALA A 20 -2.44 -5.65 -0.76
CA ALA A 20 -1.88 -4.77 -1.78
C ALA A 20 -0.92 -3.71 -1.20
N LEU A 21 -1.21 -3.16 0.00
CA LEU A 21 -0.37 -2.16 0.67
C LEU A 21 0.98 -2.71 1.17
N ASP A 22 1.16 -4.02 1.20
CA ASP A 22 2.41 -4.68 1.61
C ASP A 22 3.25 -5.15 0.42
N CYS A 23 2.80 -4.90 -0.82
CA CYS A 23 3.48 -5.32 -2.05
C CYS A 23 4.05 -4.15 -2.88
N GLY A 24 5.11 -4.42 -3.65
CA GLY A 24 5.66 -3.55 -4.70
C GLY A 24 5.82 -2.08 -4.33
N ASP A 25 5.43 -1.20 -5.26
CA ASP A 25 5.49 0.25 -5.10
C ASP A 25 4.68 0.77 -3.90
N LEU A 26 3.54 0.13 -3.56
CA LEU A 26 2.72 0.54 -2.43
C LEU A 26 3.44 0.32 -1.09
N ALA A 27 4.12 -0.82 -0.96
CA ALA A 27 4.94 -1.09 0.21
C ALA A 27 6.08 -0.07 0.33
N GLU A 28 6.70 0.30 -0.79
CA GLU A 28 7.77 1.29 -0.81
C GLU A 28 7.29 2.70 -0.46
N ILE A 29 6.12 3.11 -0.97
CA ILE A 29 5.49 4.38 -0.58
C ILE A 29 5.21 4.38 0.94
N ARG A 30 4.68 3.29 1.51
CA ARG A 30 4.46 3.20 2.96
C ARG A 30 5.75 3.26 3.76
N ARG A 31 6.79 2.54 3.32
CA ARG A 31 8.12 2.59 3.98
C ARG A 31 8.74 3.99 3.90
N SER A 32 8.57 4.70 2.79
CA SER A 32 9.11 6.06 2.62
C SER A 32 8.59 7.05 3.65
N THR A 33 7.39 6.82 4.19
CA THR A 33 6.72 7.70 5.17
C THR A 33 6.74 7.17 6.61
N ARG A 34 6.92 5.87 6.81
CA ARG A 34 6.82 5.22 8.14
C ARG A 34 8.16 4.78 8.71
N ASN A 35 9.17 4.56 7.87
CA ASN A 35 10.47 4.13 8.36
C ASN A 35 11.26 5.32 8.91
N PRO A 36 12.18 5.10 9.87
CA PRO A 36 13.09 6.14 10.33
C PRO A 36 13.83 6.81 9.17
N LEU A 37 13.97 8.13 9.23
CA LEU A 37 14.67 8.91 8.21
C LEU A 37 16.19 8.85 8.43
N THR A 38 16.83 7.83 7.87
CA THR A 38 18.29 7.74 7.75
C THR A 38 18.79 8.54 6.55
N LEU A 39 20.11 8.81 6.47
CA LEU A 39 20.71 9.46 5.30
C LEU A 39 20.46 8.67 3.99
N GLU A 40 20.57 7.35 4.06
CA GLU A 40 20.24 6.47 2.94
C GLU A 40 18.77 6.60 2.54
N ARG A 41 17.85 6.57 3.52
CA ARG A 41 16.42 6.73 3.28
C ARG A 41 16.09 8.12 2.73
N PHE A 42 16.77 9.16 3.18
CA PHE A 42 16.60 10.53 2.66
C PHE A 42 16.86 10.56 1.15
N TRP A 43 18.01 10.06 0.72
CA TRP A 43 18.35 10.03 -0.71
C TRP A 43 17.40 9.13 -1.50
N ALA A 44 17.05 7.95 -0.98
CA ALA A 44 16.09 7.05 -1.62
C ALA A 44 14.66 7.65 -1.72
N ASN A 45 14.26 8.46 -0.74
CA ASN A 45 12.99 9.18 -0.76
C ASN A 45 13.03 10.29 -1.82
N LEU A 46 14.10 11.10 -1.83
CA LEU A 46 14.26 12.22 -2.75
C LEU A 46 14.30 11.78 -4.22
N THR A 47 15.16 10.82 -4.56
CA THR A 47 15.32 10.39 -5.96
C THR A 47 14.14 9.53 -6.43
N GLY A 48 13.58 8.71 -5.55
CA GLY A 48 12.45 7.85 -5.89
C GLY A 48 11.09 8.57 -5.92
N ALA A 49 11.00 9.83 -5.48
CA ALA A 49 9.73 10.57 -5.44
C ALA A 49 9.08 10.73 -6.83
N TRP A 50 9.90 10.90 -7.88
CA TRP A 50 9.41 11.02 -9.25
C TRP A 50 8.63 9.77 -9.69
N HIS A 51 9.19 8.57 -9.48
CA HIS A 51 8.49 7.32 -9.76
C HIS A 51 7.22 7.16 -8.92
N ARG A 52 7.32 7.39 -7.60
CA ARG A 52 6.21 7.18 -6.65
C ARG A 52 4.99 8.08 -6.94
N THR A 53 5.21 9.29 -7.47
CA THR A 53 4.12 10.22 -7.83
C THR A 53 3.35 9.81 -9.09
N LEU A 54 3.93 8.93 -9.92
CA LEU A 54 3.29 8.39 -11.13
C LEU A 54 2.50 7.09 -10.85
N VAL A 55 2.62 6.52 -9.65
CA VAL A 55 1.95 5.27 -9.27
C VAL A 55 0.44 5.48 -9.22
N THR A 56 -0.27 4.78 -10.11
CA THR A 56 -1.75 4.76 -10.13
C THR A 56 -2.27 3.48 -9.49
N VAL A 57 -3.18 3.61 -8.52
CA VAL A 57 -3.78 2.50 -7.77
C VAL A 57 -5.18 2.21 -8.29
N PRO A 58 -5.47 0.97 -8.75
CA PRO A 58 -6.84 0.57 -9.09
C PRO A 58 -7.78 0.70 -7.88
N ALA A 59 -9.03 1.12 -8.12
CA ALA A 59 -10.04 1.24 -7.06
C ALA A 59 -10.54 -0.13 -6.54
N ASP A 60 -10.54 -1.16 -7.38
CA ASP A 60 -10.86 -2.54 -6.97
C ASP A 60 -9.67 -3.13 -6.17
N PRO A 61 -9.87 -3.51 -4.89
CA PRO A 61 -8.80 -4.06 -4.05
C PRO A 61 -8.14 -5.32 -4.63
N PHE A 62 -8.90 -6.18 -5.29
CA PHE A 62 -8.34 -7.39 -5.89
C PHE A 62 -7.52 -7.08 -7.14
N ALA A 63 -7.95 -6.11 -7.96
CA ALA A 63 -7.14 -5.61 -9.07
C ALA A 63 -5.85 -4.94 -8.60
N ALA A 64 -5.91 -4.17 -7.51
CA ALA A 64 -4.72 -3.59 -6.89
C ALA A 64 -3.77 -4.69 -6.36
N GLU A 65 -4.29 -5.64 -5.59
CA GLU A 65 -3.52 -6.78 -5.07
C GLU A 65 -2.82 -7.55 -6.20
N ARG A 66 -3.54 -7.93 -7.26
CA ARG A 66 -2.93 -8.58 -8.43
C ARG A 66 -1.86 -7.72 -9.10
N LYS A 67 -2.11 -6.41 -9.26
CA LYS A 67 -1.16 -5.49 -9.89
C LYS A 67 0.15 -5.38 -9.11
N PHE A 68 0.08 -5.25 -7.79
CA PHE A 68 1.25 -4.95 -6.96
C PHE A 68 1.92 -6.18 -6.36
N CYS A 69 1.21 -7.29 -6.16
CA CYS A 69 1.74 -8.54 -5.60
C CYS A 69 2.08 -9.60 -6.66
N GLY A 70 1.60 -9.44 -7.91
CA GLY A 70 1.74 -10.44 -8.98
C GLY A 70 2.86 -10.20 -10.00
N GLY A 71 3.65 -9.13 -9.85
CA GLY A 71 4.81 -8.84 -10.69
C GLY A 71 6.13 -8.94 -9.91
N PRO A 72 7.28 -9.11 -10.60
CA PRO A 72 8.60 -9.05 -9.97
C PRO A 72 8.88 -7.69 -9.31
#